data_AF-A0A5R2N0X0-F1
#
_entry.id   AF-A0A5R2N0X0-F1
#
_cell.length_a   1.000
_cell.length_b   1.000
_cell.length_c   1.000
_cell.angle_alpha   90.00
_cell.angle_beta   90.00
_cell.angle_gamma   90.00
#
_symmetry.space_group_name_H-M   'P 1'
#
loop_
_entity.id
_entity.type
_entity.pdbx_description
1 polymer ?
#
loop_
_entity_poly.entity_id
_entity_poly.type
_entity_poly.pdbx_seq_one_letter_code
_entity_poly.pdbx_strand_id
1 'polypeptide(L)'
;MTGLSLGFDVWHLFWTETRPLMTAILEAPYPQPYQANAATMFFLARACGAGLTVAYAMQAAATIAAICAAIWVWLPRRQVVHGERVVLTAVLATVATPYGYSYDTVGLAVAVA
;
A
#
# COMPACT_ATOMS: atom_id res chain seq x y z
N MET A 1 -18.62 -9.34 -8.20
CA MET A 1 -19.44 -8.12 -8.07
C MET A 1 -19.05 -7.11 -9.16
N THR A 2 -17.82 -6.60 -9.19
CA THR A 2 -17.36 -5.59 -10.17
C THR A 2 -17.55 -5.96 -11.65
N GLY A 3 -17.17 -7.18 -12.05
CA GLY A 3 -17.36 -7.62 -13.46
C GLY A 3 -18.83 -7.73 -13.88
N LEU A 4 -19.73 -7.98 -12.93
CA LEU A 4 -21.18 -8.03 -13.20
C LEU A 4 -21.80 -6.63 -13.24
N SER A 5 -21.25 -5.68 -12.47
CA SER A 5 -21.79 -4.31 -12.38
C SER A 5 -21.18 -3.33 -13.39
N LEU A 6 -19.95 -3.57 -13.84
CA LEU A 6 -19.17 -2.66 -14.68
C LEU A 6 -18.68 -3.30 -15.99
N GLY A 7 -18.99 -4.59 -16.21
CA GLY A 7 -18.49 -5.39 -17.32
C GLY A 7 -17.16 -6.09 -17.01
N PHE A 8 -16.93 -7.26 -17.62
CA PHE A 8 -15.70 -8.04 -17.42
C PHE A 8 -14.46 -7.41 -18.05
N ASP A 9 -14.66 -6.51 -19.02
CA ASP A 9 -13.59 -5.83 -19.73
C ASP A 9 -12.76 -4.91 -18.82
N VAL A 10 -13.32 -4.50 -17.68
CA VAL A 10 -12.60 -3.76 -16.62
C VAL A 10 -11.38 -4.53 -16.13
N TRP A 11 -11.47 -5.87 -16.04
CA TRP A 11 -10.33 -6.68 -15.63
C TRP A 11 -9.27 -6.78 -16.72
N HIS A 12 -9.70 -6.88 -17.99
CA HIS A 12 -8.77 -6.87 -19.12
C HIS A 12 -7.99 -5.54 -19.16
N LEU A 13 -8.70 -4.40 -19.14
CA LEU A 13 -8.10 -3.06 -19.10
C LEU A 13 -7.20 -2.85 -17.88
N PHE A 14 -7.57 -3.39 -16.71
CA PHE A 14 -6.71 -3.31 -15.54
C PHE A 14 -5.35 -4.00 -15.78
N TRP A 15 -5.36 -5.20 -16.38
CA TRP A 15 -4.14 -5.96 -16.64
C TRP A 15 -3.31 -5.40 -17.79
N THR A 16 -3.93 -4.83 -18.83
CA THR A 16 -3.22 -4.33 -20.02
C THR A 16 -2.80 -2.87 -19.89
N GLU A 17 -3.59 -2.02 -19.22
CA GLU A 17 -3.34 -0.58 -19.15
C GLU A 17 -2.92 -0.13 -17.75
N THR A 18 -3.79 -0.35 -16.76
CA THR A 18 -3.63 0.27 -15.43
C THR A 18 -2.42 -0.28 -14.68
N ARG A 19 -2.26 -1.60 -14.62
CA ARG A 19 -1.14 -2.22 -13.91
C ARG A 19 0.20 -1.83 -14.54
N PRO A 20 0.42 -1.94 -15.86
CA PRO A 20 1.67 -1.51 -16.48
C PRO A 20 1.96 -0.03 -16.26
N LEU A 21 0.94 0.85 -16.36
CA LEU A 21 1.08 2.27 -16.09
C LEU A 21 1.53 2.54 -14.65
N MET A 22 0.89 1.89 -13.67
CA MET A 22 1.26 2.04 -12.25
C MET A 22 2.68 1.53 -11.96
N THR A 23 3.08 0.41 -12.58
CA THR A 23 4.46 -0.09 -12.49
C THR A 23 5.45 0.89 -13.09
N ALA A 24 5.15 1.47 -14.26
CA ALA A 24 6.02 2.45 -14.91
C ALA A 24 6.21 3.72 -14.05
N ILE A 25 5.17 4.14 -13.32
CA ILE A 25 5.24 5.26 -12.37
C ILE A 25 6.15 4.92 -11.18
N LEU A 26 6.08 3.69 -10.64
CA LEU A 26 6.96 3.25 -9.56
C LEU A 26 8.42 3.13 -10.00
N GLU A 27 8.64 2.61 -11.21
CA GLU A 27 9.98 2.32 -11.74
C GLU A 27 10.63 3.52 -12.45
N ALA A 28 9.90 4.63 -12.57
CA ALA A 28 10.39 5.87 -13.15
C ALA A 28 11.69 6.36 -12.47
N PRO A 29 12.53 7.12 -13.21
CA PRO A 29 13.70 7.76 -12.64
C PRO A 29 13.33 8.60 -11.41
N TYR A 30 14.01 8.35 -10.29
CA TYR A 30 13.80 9.08 -9.05
C TYR A 30 14.75 10.28 -8.98
N PRO A 31 14.35 11.47 -8.48
CA PRO A 31 13.02 11.81 -7.95
C PRO A 31 12.07 12.40 -9.01
N GLN A 32 10.76 12.19 -8.83
CA GLN A 32 9.68 12.89 -9.54
C GLN A 32 8.76 13.63 -8.55
N PRO A 33 8.09 14.73 -8.94
CA PRO A 33 7.23 15.52 -8.04
C PRO A 33 6.15 14.70 -7.33
N TYR A 34 5.53 13.74 -8.02
CA TYR A 34 4.50 12.87 -7.43
C TYR A 34 5.06 11.89 -6.39
N GLN A 35 6.33 11.51 -6.49
CA GLN A 35 6.99 10.59 -5.56
C GLN A 35 7.30 11.26 -4.22
N ALA A 36 7.31 12.59 -4.15
CA ALA A 36 7.55 13.34 -2.91
C ALA A 36 6.44 13.11 -1.86
N ASN A 37 5.23 12.80 -2.31
CA ASN A 37 4.09 12.53 -1.43
C ASN A 37 3.97 11.06 -1.03
N ALA A 38 4.83 10.18 -1.56
CA ALA A 38 4.74 8.76 -1.30
C ALA A 38 5.36 8.43 0.06
N ALA A 39 4.55 7.85 0.94
CA ALA A 39 4.92 7.53 2.32
C ALA A 39 5.12 6.02 2.49
N THR A 40 5.97 5.43 1.65
CA THR A 40 6.17 3.96 1.60
C THR A 40 7.63 3.57 1.76
N MET A 41 7.85 2.32 2.20
CA MET A 41 9.21 1.78 2.36
C MET A 41 9.93 1.63 1.02
N PHE A 42 9.19 1.45 -0.08
CA PHE A 42 9.73 1.52 -1.43
C PHE A 42 10.38 2.88 -1.71
N PHE A 43 9.63 3.97 -1.54
CA PHE A 43 10.13 5.31 -1.85
C PHE A 43 11.18 5.80 -0.85
N LEU A 44 11.13 5.34 0.41
CA LEU A 44 12.23 5.54 1.36
C LEU A 44 13.53 4.94 0.83
N ALA A 45 13.50 3.70 0.34
CA ALA A 45 14.67 3.06 -0.25
C ALA A 45 15.19 3.85 -1.47
N ARG A 46 14.29 4.29 -2.35
CA ARG A 46 14.62 5.10 -3.53
C ARG A 46 15.24 6.45 -3.14
N ALA A 47 14.71 7.11 -2.11
CA ALA A 47 15.23 8.36 -1.55
C ALA A 47 16.65 8.20 -0.99
N CYS A 48 16.95 7.05 -0.40
CA CYS A 48 18.31 6.68 0.04
C CYS A 48 19.25 6.29 -1.11
N GLY A 49 18.83 6.43 -2.37
CA GLY A 49 19.63 6.11 -3.55
C GLY A 49 19.63 4.63 -3.95
N ALA A 50 18.74 3.81 -3.36
CA ALA A 50 18.69 2.39 -3.68
C ALA A 50 18.07 2.10 -5.06
N GLY A 51 18.55 1.04 -5.70
CA GLY A 51 17.96 0.51 -6.94
C GLY A 51 16.58 -0.13 -6.73
N LEU A 52 15.90 -0.46 -7.83
CA LEU A 52 14.55 -1.03 -7.81
C LEU A 52 14.49 -2.35 -7.02
N THR A 53 15.48 -3.23 -7.18
CA THR A 53 15.51 -4.52 -6.47
C THR A 53 15.49 -4.35 -4.96
N VAL A 54 16.31 -3.43 -4.43
CA VAL A 54 16.36 -3.15 -2.98
C VAL A 54 15.07 -2.49 -2.52
N ALA A 55 14.52 -1.56 -3.31
CA ALA A 55 13.24 -0.91 -3.00
C ALA A 55 12.08 -1.90 -2.93
N TYR A 56 11.98 -2.83 -3.89
CA TYR A 56 10.99 -3.92 -3.86
C TYR A 56 11.22 -4.87 -2.69
N ALA A 57 12.47 -5.21 -2.35
CA ALA A 57 12.78 -6.06 -1.20
C ALA A 57 12.36 -5.39 0.13
N MET A 58 12.65 -4.10 0.29
CA MET A 58 12.23 -3.33 1.46
C MET A 58 10.71 -3.24 1.57
N GLN A 59 10.03 -3.00 0.45
CA GLN A 59 8.56 -3.01 0.44
C GLN A 59 8.01 -4.39 0.79
N ALA A 60 8.54 -5.47 0.21
CA ALA A 60 8.09 -6.83 0.50
C ALA A 60 8.27 -7.16 1.99
N ALA A 61 9.39 -6.79 2.59
CA ALA A 61 9.62 -6.94 4.03
C ALA A 61 8.58 -6.18 4.86
N ALA A 62 8.27 -4.93 4.48
CA ALA A 62 7.25 -4.12 5.15
C ALA A 62 5.84 -4.72 5.01
N THR A 63 5.49 -5.22 3.82
CA THR A 63 4.22 -5.90 3.55
C THR A 63 4.08 -7.16 4.40
N ILE A 64 5.11 -8.00 4.48
CA ILE A 64 5.11 -9.21 5.31
C ILE A 64 4.97 -8.84 6.79
N ALA A 65 5.73 -7.84 7.27
CA ALA A 65 5.62 -7.37 8.64
C ALA A 65 4.20 -6.84 8.95
N ALA A 66 3.59 -6.12 8.01
CA ALA A 66 2.23 -5.60 8.17
C ALA A 66 1.18 -6.71 8.23
N ILE A 67 1.31 -7.74 7.38
CA ILE A 67 0.44 -8.93 7.41
C ILE A 67 0.60 -9.68 8.74
N CYS A 68 1.83 -9.93 9.18
CA CYS A 68 2.11 -10.59 10.45
C CYS A 68 1.54 -9.80 11.64
N ALA A 69 1.71 -8.47 11.64
CA ALA A 69 1.16 -7.59 12.66
C ALA A 69 -0.38 -7.61 12.65
N ALA A 70 -1.01 -7.58 11.48
CA ALA A 70 -2.47 -7.65 11.36
C ALA A 70 -3.00 -8.98 11.91
N ILE A 71 -2.42 -10.11 11.51
CA ILE A 71 -2.78 -11.43 12.05
C ILE A 71 -2.61 -11.44 13.57
N TRP A 72 -1.49 -10.91 14.06
CA TRP A 72 -1.17 -10.88 15.48
C TRP A 72 -2.15 -10.05 16.31
N VAL A 73 -2.59 -8.89 15.81
CA VAL A 73 -3.59 -8.02 16.46
C VAL A 73 -4.93 -8.73 16.60
N TRP A 74 -5.29 -9.55 15.62
CA TRP A 74 -6.57 -10.27 15.60
C TRP A 74 -6.57 -11.59 16.37
N LEU A 75 -5.43 -12.04 16.92
CA LEU A 75 -5.37 -13.28 17.71
C LEU A 75 -6.30 -13.21 18.95
N PRO A 76 -7.06 -14.29 19.26
CA PRO A 76 -8.03 -14.31 20.37
C PRO A 76 -7.42 -14.06 21.75
N ARG A 77 -6.13 -14.35 21.92
CA ARG A 77 -5.41 -14.19 23.20
C ARG A 77 -5.06 -12.74 23.54
N ARG A 78 -5.35 -11.78 22.64
CA ARG A 78 -4.97 -10.37 22.81
C ARG A 78 -6.14 -9.54 23.33
N GLN A 79 -5.90 -8.78 24.39
CA GLN A 79 -6.85 -7.82 24.95
C GLN A 79 -6.60 -6.43 24.35
N VAL A 80 -6.75 -6.31 23.02
CA VAL A 80 -6.69 -5.02 22.31
C VAL A 80 -8.12 -4.54 22.08
N VAL A 81 -8.41 -3.28 22.41
CA VAL A 81 -9.73 -2.68 22.26
C VAL A 81 -10.14 -2.74 20.78
N HIS A 82 -11.41 -3.05 20.50
CA HIS A 82 -11.86 -3.25 19.12
C HIS A 82 -11.54 -2.07 18.20
N GLY A 83 -11.76 -0.83 18.68
CA GLY A 83 -11.41 0.38 17.93
C GLY A 83 -9.92 0.45 17.54
N GLU A 84 -9.02 0.15 18.49
CA GLU A 84 -7.58 0.12 18.23
C GLU A 84 -7.22 -0.95 17.20
N ARG A 85 -7.88 -2.11 17.20
CA ARG A 85 -7.67 -3.15 16.18
C ARG A 85 -8.02 -2.67 14.79
N VAL A 86 -9.13 -1.94 14.65
CA VAL A 86 -9.58 -1.38 13.37
C VAL A 86 -8.60 -0.32 12.88
N VAL A 87 -8.22 0.62 13.76
CA VAL A 87 -7.23 1.67 13.45
C VAL A 87 -5.91 1.06 12.97
N LEU A 88 -5.38 0.09 13.72
CA LEU A 88 -4.14 -0.60 13.38
C LEU A 88 -4.26 -1.32 12.05
N THR A 89 -5.38 -2.01 11.79
CA THR A 89 -5.59 -2.72 10.51
C THR A 89 -5.60 -1.74 9.34
N ALA A 90 -6.25 -0.59 9.48
CA ALA A 90 -6.29 0.44 8.46
C ALA A 90 -4.89 1.01 8.15
N VAL A 91 -4.13 1.36 9.19
CA VAL A 91 -2.74 1.86 9.04
C VAL A 91 -1.85 0.79 8.39
N LEU A 92 -1.94 -0.45 8.83
CA LEU A 92 -1.16 -1.57 8.28
C LEU A 92 -1.49 -1.83 6.81
N ALA A 93 -2.75 -1.66 6.39
CA ALA A 93 -3.17 -1.79 5.00
C ALA A 93 -2.49 -0.75 4.09
N THR A 94 -2.36 0.50 4.56
CA THR A 94 -1.63 1.56 3.82
C THR A 94 -0.14 1.27 3.74
N VAL A 95 0.48 0.80 4.83
CA VAL A 95 1.92 0.46 4.86
C VAL A 95 2.25 -0.74 3.97
N ALA A 96 1.32 -1.67 3.83
CA ALA A 96 1.51 -2.90 3.06
C ALA A 96 1.66 -2.67 1.55
N THR A 97 1.29 -1.49 1.04
CA THR A 97 1.33 -1.17 -0.39
C THR A 97 2.42 -0.12 -0.74
N PRO A 98 3.11 -0.24 -1.89
CA PRO A 98 4.02 0.79 -2.37
C PRO A 98 3.30 2.05 -2.89
N TYR A 99 1.97 2.04 -2.96
CA TYR A 99 1.13 3.12 -3.48
C TYR A 99 0.48 3.98 -2.39
N GLY A 100 0.98 3.95 -1.15
CA GLY A 100 0.46 4.78 -0.06
C GLY A 100 0.97 6.21 -0.16
N TYR A 101 0.10 7.16 -0.50
CA TYR A 101 0.44 8.59 -0.55
C TYR A 101 -0.14 9.36 0.64
N SER A 102 0.48 10.49 0.97
CA SER A 102 0.08 11.36 2.08
C SER A 102 -1.37 11.88 1.97
N TYR A 103 -1.93 11.97 0.76
CA TYR A 103 -3.33 12.35 0.57
C TYR A 103 -4.30 11.19 0.83
N ASP A 104 -3.87 9.93 0.71
CA ASP A 104 -4.70 8.75 0.99
C ASP A 104 -4.95 8.59 2.50
N THR A 105 -4.05 9.12 3.33
CA THR A 105 -4.15 9.04 4.80
C THR A 105 -5.32 9.88 5.34
N VAL A 106 -5.77 10.90 4.61
CA VAL A 106 -6.92 11.72 5.00
C VAL A 106 -8.21 10.91 4.92
N GLY A 107 -8.41 10.17 3.81
CA GLY A 107 -9.55 9.27 3.67
C GLY A 107 -9.54 8.15 4.70
N LEU A 108 -8.36 7.64 5.04
CA LEU A 108 -8.18 6.64 6.08
C LEU A 108 -8.55 7.17 7.47
N ALA A 109 -8.16 8.41 7.79
CA ALA A 109 -8.51 9.04 9.06
C ALA A 109 -10.03 9.17 9.22
N VAL A 110 -10.76 9.53 8.16
CA VAL A 110 -12.23 9.63 8.17
C VAL A 110 -12.89 8.27 8.34
N ALA A 111 -12.39 7.22 7.70
CA ALA A 111 -12.98 5.88 7.78
C ALA A 111 -12.83 5.21 9.16
N VAL A 112 -11.90 5.71 9.98
CA VAL A 112 -11.52 5.12 11.27
C VAL A 112 -12.03 5.95 12.47
N ALA A 113 -12.44 7.21 12.24
CA ALA A 113 -13.04 8.09 13.24
C ALA A 113 -14.50 7.71 13.56
#